data_AF-A0A8J6I8K1-F1
#
_entry.id   AF-A0A8J6I8K1-F1
#
_cell.length_a   1.000
_cell.length_b   1.000
_cell.length_c   1.000
_cell.angle_alpha   90.00
_cell.angle_beta   90.00
_cell.angle_gamma   90.00
#
_symmetry.space_group_name_H-M   'P 1'
#
loop_
_entity.id
_entity.type
_entity.pdbx_description
1 polymer ?
#
loop_
_entity_poly.entity_id
_entity_poly.type
_entity_poly.pdbx_seq_one_letter_code
_entity_poly.pdbx_strand_id
1 'polypeptide(L)'
;MPKAGRYEGNDGRVVEEEQKSIALDRILDAWDDALGDGCEPDHIATAAIFAALTDMIDAYGEEPVAEMAESLPERIRKGEFSMREGQAH
;
A
#
# COMPACT_ATOMS: atom_id res chain seq x y z
N MET A 1 47.27 -15.45 -13.11
CA MET A 1 46.56 -14.25 -13.64
C MET A 1 45.11 -14.32 -13.17
N PRO A 2 44.58 -13.37 -12.38
CA PRO A 2 43.17 -13.36 -12.01
C PRO A 2 42.35 -12.65 -13.10
N LYS A 3 41.18 -13.21 -13.45
CA LYS A 3 40.17 -12.51 -14.24
C LYS A 3 39.32 -11.69 -13.27
N ALA A 4 39.38 -10.38 -13.41
CA ALA A 4 38.44 -9.46 -12.76
C ALA A 4 37.05 -9.69 -13.35
N GLY A 5 36.29 -10.60 -12.73
CA GLY A 5 34.85 -10.72 -12.90
C GLY A 5 34.20 -9.60 -12.10
N ARG A 6 33.87 -8.53 -12.81
CA ARG A 6 32.96 -7.48 -12.40
C ARG A 6 31.62 -8.13 -12.01
N TYR A 7 31.40 -8.34 -10.71
CA TYR A 7 30.06 -8.41 -10.16
C TYR A 7 29.76 -7.00 -9.67
N GLU A 8 29.18 -6.20 -10.55
CA GLU A 8 28.44 -4.99 -10.17
C GLU A 8 27.32 -5.47 -9.25
N GLY A 9 27.56 -5.33 -7.94
CA GLY A 9 26.53 -5.53 -6.93
C GLY A 9 25.50 -4.42 -7.11
N ASN A 10 24.36 -4.79 -7.71
CA ASN A 10 23.10 -4.12 -7.41
C ASN A 10 22.94 -4.19 -5.88
N ASP A 11 23.26 -3.09 -5.19
CA ASP A 11 23.04 -2.94 -3.76
C ASP A 11 21.60 -3.38 -3.50
N GLY A 12 21.40 -4.38 -2.63
CA GLY A 12 20.15 -5.14 -2.47
C GLY A 12 18.96 -4.34 -1.94
N ARG A 13 18.95 -3.03 -2.18
CA ARG A 13 17.86 -2.09 -1.99
C ARG A 13 16.94 -2.17 -3.19
N VAL A 14 15.82 -2.85 -2.97
CA VAL A 14 14.61 -2.71 -3.75
C VAL A 14 14.34 -1.21 -3.95
N VAL A 15 14.17 -0.75 -5.20
CA VAL A 15 13.90 0.68 -5.46
C VAL A 15 12.55 1.08 -4.84
N GLU A 16 12.36 2.35 -4.47
CA GLU A 16 11.16 2.80 -3.75
C GLU A 16 9.84 2.38 -4.42
N GLU A 17 9.76 2.49 -5.75
CA GLU A 17 8.58 2.07 -6.52
C GLU A 17 8.37 0.55 -6.47
N GLU A 18 9.44 -0.23 -6.46
CA GLU A 18 9.39 -1.69 -6.33
C GLU A 18 9.00 -2.09 -4.90
N GLN A 19 9.45 -1.34 -3.87
CA GLN A 19 8.98 -1.53 -2.49
C GLN A 19 7.48 -1.27 -2.35
N LYS A 20 6.97 -0.19 -2.96
CA LYS A 20 5.54 0.13 -2.97
C LYS A 20 4.73 -0.97 -3.66
N SER A 21 5.19 -1.45 -4.81
CA SER A 21 4.54 -2.56 -5.52
C SER A 21 4.48 -3.82 -4.67
N ILE A 22 5.61 -4.22 -4.09
CA ILE A 22 5.67 -5.42 -3.24
C ILE A 22 4.75 -5.28 -2.03
N ALA A 23 4.74 -4.12 -1.36
CA ALA A 23 3.87 -3.89 -0.22
C ALA A 23 2.39 -3.98 -0.59
N LEU A 24 2.01 -3.39 -1.73
CA LEU A 24 0.64 -3.46 -2.23
C LEU A 24 0.23 -4.90 -2.54
N ASP A 25 1.07 -5.66 -3.24
CA ASP A 25 0.79 -7.07 -3.57
C ASP A 25 0.54 -7.89 -2.29
N ARG A 26 1.35 -7.68 -1.24
CA ARG A 26 1.16 -8.37 0.05
C ARG A 26 -0.12 -8.00 0.76
N ILE A 27 -0.56 -6.75 0.65
CA ILE A 27 -1.84 -6.31 1.21
C ILE A 27 -3.00 -6.96 0.44
N LEU A 28 -2.89 -7.05 -0.89
CA LEU A 28 -3.92 -7.70 -1.73
C LEU A 28 -3.99 -9.21 -1.47
N ASP A 29 -2.86 -9.90 -1.32
CA ASP A 29 -2.83 -11.32 -0.95
C ASP A 29 -3.55 -11.54 0.40
N ALA A 30 -3.22 -10.74 1.42
CA ALA A 30 -3.87 -10.82 2.73
C ALA A 30 -5.37 -10.48 2.67
N TRP A 31 -5.77 -9.64 1.72
CA TRP A 31 -7.17 -9.31 1.47
C TRP A 31 -7.92 -10.50 0.90
N ASP A 32 -7.36 -11.18 -0.10
CA ASP A 32 -7.94 -12.37 -0.71
C ASP A 32 -8.06 -13.53 0.29
N ASP A 33 -7.06 -13.71 1.16
CA ASP A 33 -7.11 -14.69 2.25
C ASP A 33 -8.28 -14.40 3.21
N ALA A 34 -8.47 -13.15 3.62
CA ALA A 34 -9.57 -12.75 4.51
C ALA A 34 -10.95 -12.96 3.86
N LEU A 35 -11.09 -12.72 2.55
CA LEU A 35 -12.30 -13.06 1.81
C LEU A 35 -12.54 -14.58 1.79
N GLY A 36 -11.48 -15.37 1.60
CA GLY A 36 -11.51 -16.83 1.65
C GLY A 36 -11.99 -17.38 3.00
N ASP A 37 -11.64 -16.70 4.10
CA ASP A 37 -12.08 -17.00 5.46
C ASP A 37 -13.54 -16.57 5.75
N GLY A 38 -14.21 -15.92 4.79
CA GLY A 38 -15.61 -15.51 4.88
C GLY A 38 -15.82 -14.14 5.54
N CYS A 39 -14.79 -13.29 5.58
CA CYS A 39 -14.95 -11.91 6.03
C CYS A 39 -15.62 -11.07 4.94
N GLU A 40 -16.52 -10.18 5.37
CA GLU A 40 -17.19 -9.25 4.47
C GLU A 40 -16.22 -8.15 4.00
N PRO A 41 -16.21 -7.74 2.72
CA PRO A 41 -15.29 -6.74 2.17
C PRO A 41 -15.25 -5.43 2.96
N ASP A 42 -16.40 -4.94 3.42
CA ASP A 42 -16.50 -3.68 4.19
C ASP A 42 -15.77 -3.76 5.55
N HIS A 43 -15.77 -4.94 6.18
CA HIS A 43 -15.07 -5.16 7.45
C HIS A 43 -13.56 -5.23 7.23
N ILE A 44 -13.11 -5.87 6.15
CA ILE A 44 -11.69 -5.92 5.76
C ILE A 44 -11.19 -4.49 5.47
N ALA A 45 -11.95 -3.70 4.70
CA ALA A 45 -11.61 -2.32 4.40
C ALA A 45 -11.49 -1.45 5.65
N THR A 46 -12.45 -1.57 6.57
CA THR A 46 -12.42 -0.83 7.83
C THR A 46 -11.21 -1.21 8.68
N ALA A 47 -10.89 -2.51 8.76
CA ALA A 47 -9.72 -3.01 9.48
C ALA A 47 -8.40 -2.52 8.85
N ALA A 48 -8.30 -2.52 7.52
CA ALA A 48 -7.14 -2.02 6.81
C ALA A 48 -6.91 -0.51 7.03
N ILE A 49 -7.97 0.29 7.00
CA ILE A 49 -7.90 1.73 7.32
C ILE A 49 -7.42 1.92 8.75
N PHE A 50 -7.98 1.16 9.70
CA PHE A 50 -7.58 1.24 11.11
C PHE A 50 -6.09 0.92 11.27
N ALA A 51 -5.63 -0.20 10.74
CA ALA A 51 -4.23 -0.63 10.81
C ALA A 51 -3.29 0.42 10.19
N ALA A 52 -3.62 0.93 9.00
CA ALA A 52 -2.81 1.95 8.33
C ALA A 52 -2.73 3.25 9.14
N LEU A 53 -3.85 3.72 9.71
CA LEU A 53 -3.86 4.93 10.53
C LEU A 53 -3.08 4.74 11.83
N THR A 54 -3.21 3.59 12.50
CA THR A 54 -2.44 3.27 13.71
C THR A 54 -0.94 3.31 13.44
N ASP A 55 -0.46 2.64 12.38
CA ASP A 55 0.96 2.63 12.03
C ASP A 55 1.48 4.03 11.69
N MET A 56 0.70 4.84 10.95
CA MET A 56 1.08 6.22 10.65
C MET A 56 1.12 7.11 11.89
N ILE A 57 0.17 6.93 12.82
CA ILE A 57 0.14 7.69 14.08
C ILE A 57 1.33 7.29 14.96
N ASP A 58 1.68 6.01 15.02
CA ASP A 58 2.84 5.54 15.76
C ASP A 58 4.16 6.10 15.18
N ALA A 59 4.24 6.23 13.86
CA ALA A 59 5.42 6.74 13.16
C ALA A 59 5.55 8.28 13.21
N TYR A 60 4.43 9.01 13.10
CA TYR A 60 4.43 10.46 12.84
C TYR A 60 3.67 11.29 13.89
N GLY A 61 2.85 10.68 14.73
CA GLY A 61 1.99 11.33 15.71
C GLY A 61 0.58 11.62 15.20
N GLU A 62 -0.33 11.95 16.12
CA GLU A 62 -1.76 12.16 15.83
C GLU A 62 -2.01 13.39 14.92
N GLU A 63 -1.42 14.54 15.25
CA GLU A 63 -1.69 15.80 14.54
C GLU A 63 -1.25 15.74 13.05
N PRO A 64 -0.03 15.28 12.70
CA PRO A 64 0.37 15.21 11.29
C PRO A 64 -0.52 14.27 10.45
N VAL A 65 -1.00 13.18 11.06
CA VAL A 65 -1.90 12.24 10.37
C VAL A 65 -3.31 12.84 10.22
N ALA A 66 -3.78 13.60 11.20
CA ALA A 66 -5.04 14.33 11.11
C ALA A 66 -5.01 15.36 9.96
N GLU A 67 -3.95 16.18 9.87
CA GLU A 67 -3.76 17.15 8.78
C GLU A 67 -3.72 16.46 7.41
N MET A 68 -3.01 15.32 7.29
CA MET A 68 -3.01 14.52 6.06
C MET A 68 -4.44 14.06 5.69
N ALA A 69 -5.21 13.60 6.68
CA ALA A 69 -6.56 13.07 6.49
C ALA A 69 -7.57 14.14 6.06
N GLU A 70 -7.36 15.43 6.37
CA GLU A 70 -8.24 16.53 5.93
C GLU A 70 -8.39 16.61 4.40
N SER A 71 -7.37 16.16 3.65
CA SER A 71 -7.41 16.12 2.19
C SER A 71 -8.26 14.98 1.62
N LEU A 72 -8.50 13.90 2.37
CA LEU A 72 -9.13 12.68 1.88
C LEU A 72 -10.56 12.90 1.36
N PRO A 73 -11.46 13.64 2.05
CA PRO A 73 -12.80 13.89 1.55
C PRO A 73 -12.82 14.58 0.18
N GLU A 74 -11.88 15.49 -0.07
CA GLU A 74 -11.78 16.15 -1.38
C GLU A 74 -11.32 15.17 -2.46
N ARG A 75 -10.28 14.38 -2.19
CA ARG A 75 -9.73 13.37 -3.11
C ARG A 75 -10.76 12.29 -3.46
N ILE A 76 -11.55 11.84 -2.48
CA ILE A 76 -12.68 10.91 -2.68
C ILE A 76 -13.71 11.51 -3.63
N ARG A 77 -14.13 12.77 -3.42
CA ARG A 77 -15.11 13.44 -4.30
C ARG A 77 -14.57 13.68 -5.72
N LYS A 78 -13.24 13.81 -5.88
CA LYS A 78 -12.58 13.87 -7.19
C LYS A 78 -12.49 12.50 -7.88
N GLY A 79 -12.88 11.42 -7.20
CA GLY A 79 -12.85 10.06 -7.73
C GLY A 79 -11.43 9.46 -7.78
N GLU A 80 -10.47 9.98 -7.01
CA GLU A 80 -9.09 9.47 -7.01
C GLU A 80 -8.99 7.99 -6.59
N PHE A 81 -9.95 7.52 -5.80
CA PHE A 81 -10.02 6.13 -5.32
C PHE A 81 -11.09 5.32 -6.05
N SER A 82 -11.82 5.94 -6.98
CA SER A 82 -12.75 5.20 -7.83
C SER A 82 -11.94 4.56 -8.94
N MET A 83 -11.76 3.23 -8.87
CA MET A 83 -11.32 2.51 -10.06
C MET A 83 -12.37 2.74 -11.15
N ARG A 84 -11.97 3.37 -12.25
CA ARG A 84 -12.79 3.40 -13.46
C ARG A 84 -12.84 1.96 -13.97
N GLU A 85 -13.82 1.18 -13.55
CA GLU A 85 -14.24 -0.01 -14.31
C GLU A 85 -14.66 0.47 -15.70
N GLY A 86 -13.76 0.32 -16.66
CA GLY A 86 -13.91 0.91 -17.98
C GLY A 86 -12.76 0.61 -18.92
N GLN A 87 -12.23 -0.61 -18.91
CA GLN A 87 -11.51 -1.21 -20.03
C GLN A 87 -11.44 -2.74 -19.84
N ALA A 88 -12.61 -3.38 -19.89
CA ALA A 88 -12.68 -4.74 -20.37
C ALA A 88 -12.34 -4.71 -21.87
N HIS A 89 -11.22 -5.31 -22.24
CA HIS A 89 -10.95 -5.72 -23.62
C HIS A 89 -11.65 -7.04 -23.91
#